data_AF-A0A6F7W1G8-F1
#
_entry.id   AF-A0A6F7W1G8-F1
#
_cell.length_a   1.000
_cell.length_b   1.000
_cell.length_c   1.000
_cell.angle_alpha   90.00
_cell.angle_beta   90.00
_cell.angle_gamma   90.00
#
_symmetry.space_group_name_H-M   'P 1'
#
loop_
_entity.id
_entity.type
_entity.pdbx_description
1 polymer ?
#
loop_
_entity_poly.entity_id
_entity_poly.type
_entity_poly.pdbx_seq_one_letter_code
_entity_poly.pdbx_strand_id
1 'polypeptide(L)'
;MSWVLGDGRQGRAAGGNAPDVFQNSYAFLRKYGDKNLLLDLNGQAKAGNLSLKGFRNGLEKAGDIDGKLLGVPVGANTFALFYNPDVFKKAGVTVEDGWTWNDFFAAAKKVRKSDGTLCGASDNAIVMYLYDLYLRQNGKAFFTKDSKLGFTEDDLTEWWGRWQRHAKTDELVPGKKSEQAKPKASISADLSASEFTWDNFLVRFAAETKTTLDLGPIPTTDGKRTGQYLSSLMLSGSARAQHPKEVAQFIDFMTHDPEVGEVMGYNRGIPATNSQYDAYRPQGVDAKIAAYEKSVSAELEPITPHPAGADNTGGPGDSLLADAAADRPGGGRPRGLCGRGGAPGPRLTRVPPAPGAMGDGCPDATTSWKRSSSKVRRCWGPASRRPG
;
A
#
# COMPACT_ATOMS: atom_id res chain seq x y z
N MET A 1 -15.71 -4.36 14.22
CA MET A 1 -14.29 -4.11 13.91
C MET A 1 -14.22 -3.04 12.83
N SER A 2 -13.75 -1.84 13.18
CA SER A 2 -13.46 -0.79 12.19
C SER A 2 -12.01 -0.96 11.75
N TRP A 3 -11.81 -1.27 10.48
CA TRP A 3 -10.49 -1.43 9.87
C TRP A 3 -10.02 -0.05 9.40
N VAL A 4 -9.14 0.62 10.15
CA VAL A 4 -8.60 1.92 9.76
C VAL A 4 -7.19 1.74 9.21
N LEU A 5 -6.97 2.14 7.96
CA LEU A 5 -5.65 2.30 7.34
C LEU A 5 -5.15 3.75 7.60
N GLY A 6 -3.84 3.95 7.82
CA GLY A 6 -3.22 5.28 7.93
C GLY A 6 -3.26 5.97 9.31
N ASP A 7 -3.05 7.30 9.30
CA ASP A 7 -2.86 8.19 10.47
C ASP A 7 -3.89 8.06 11.59
N GLY A 8 -5.09 7.57 11.28
CA GLY A 8 -6.10 7.22 12.28
C GLY A 8 -5.62 6.16 13.30
N ARG A 9 -4.63 5.32 12.94
CA ARG A 9 -3.97 4.39 13.89
C ARG A 9 -2.98 5.11 14.80
N GLN A 10 -2.25 6.11 14.33
CA GLN A 10 -1.32 6.87 15.19
C GLN A 10 -2.09 7.59 16.29
N GLY A 11 -3.18 8.27 15.93
CA GLY A 11 -4.06 8.95 16.89
C GLY A 11 -4.68 7.99 17.91
N ARG A 12 -5.16 6.82 17.47
CA ARG A 12 -5.76 5.81 18.38
C ARG A 12 -4.73 5.06 19.22
N ALA A 13 -3.56 4.74 18.68
CA ALA A 13 -2.50 4.05 19.41
C ALA A 13 -1.82 4.99 20.44
N ALA A 14 -1.54 6.23 20.06
CA ALA A 14 -1.05 7.24 21.00
C ALA A 14 -2.12 7.63 22.03
N GLY A 15 -3.40 7.70 21.62
CA GLY A 15 -4.55 7.99 22.48
C GLY A 15 -5.07 6.81 23.32
N GLY A 16 -4.43 5.63 23.22
CA GLY A 16 -4.72 4.47 24.06
C GLY A 16 -5.94 3.61 23.74
N ASN A 17 -6.52 3.78 22.55
CA ASN A 17 -7.64 2.98 22.04
C ASN A 17 -7.24 2.16 20.79
N ALA A 18 -6.02 1.61 20.76
CA ALA A 18 -5.63 0.67 19.71
C ALA A 18 -6.44 -0.63 19.85
N PRO A 19 -6.88 -1.26 18.73
CA PRO A 19 -7.43 -2.60 18.79
C PRO A 19 -6.36 -3.62 19.22
N ASP A 20 -6.77 -4.73 19.82
CA ASP A 20 -5.85 -5.78 20.29
C ASP A 20 -5.03 -6.40 19.15
N VAL A 21 -5.63 -6.56 17.97
CA VAL A 21 -4.99 -6.97 16.73
C VAL A 21 -5.27 -5.93 15.65
N PHE A 22 -4.25 -5.55 14.89
CA PHE A 22 -4.42 -4.69 13.72
C PHE A 22 -3.49 -5.09 12.59
N GLN A 23 -3.96 -4.78 11.38
CA GLN A 23 -3.16 -4.91 10.17
C GLN A 23 -2.25 -3.69 10.02
N ASN A 24 -1.05 -3.93 9.52
CA ASN A 24 -0.05 -2.94 9.16
C ASN A 24 0.78 -3.41 7.97
N SER A 25 1.92 -2.80 7.67
CA SER A 25 2.92 -3.34 6.74
C SER A 25 4.30 -3.39 7.38
N TYR A 26 5.20 -4.15 6.75
CA TYR A 26 6.61 -4.26 7.14
C TYR A 26 7.26 -2.90 7.46
N ALA A 27 7.01 -1.89 6.61
CA ALA A 27 7.60 -0.55 6.71
C ALA A 27 7.31 0.19 8.04
N PHE A 28 6.25 -0.19 8.76
CA PHE A 28 5.84 0.47 10.00
C PHE A 28 6.22 -0.32 11.27
N LEU A 29 6.74 -1.55 11.14
CA LEU A 29 7.04 -2.39 12.30
C LEU A 29 8.08 -1.73 13.22
N ARG A 30 9.19 -1.22 12.65
CA ARG A 30 10.22 -0.50 13.42
C ARG A 30 9.66 0.75 14.09
N LYS A 31 8.91 1.57 13.36
CA LYS A 31 8.29 2.80 13.92
C LYS A 31 7.42 2.51 15.14
N TYR A 32 6.55 1.51 15.07
CA TYR A 32 5.65 1.19 16.19
C TYR A 32 6.37 0.37 17.29
N GLY A 33 7.37 -0.42 16.92
CA GLY A 33 8.26 -1.14 17.83
C GLY A 33 9.06 -0.20 18.72
N ASP A 34 9.71 0.81 18.14
CA ASP A 34 10.51 1.82 18.88
C ASP A 34 9.64 2.65 19.83
N LYS A 35 8.36 2.81 19.51
CA LYS A 35 7.35 3.46 20.38
C LYS A 35 6.72 2.50 21.40
N ASN A 36 7.16 1.24 21.47
CA ASN A 36 6.62 0.17 22.31
C ASN A 36 5.10 0.02 22.17
N LEU A 37 4.58 0.16 20.94
CA LEU A 37 3.14 0.03 20.65
C LEU A 37 2.76 -1.40 20.24
N LEU A 38 3.74 -2.23 19.87
CA LEU A 38 3.55 -3.59 19.38
C LEU A 38 3.88 -4.61 20.46
N LEU A 39 3.01 -5.62 20.61
CA LEU A 39 3.27 -6.79 21.43
C LEU A 39 4.41 -7.60 20.81
N ASP A 40 5.43 -7.94 21.61
CA ASP A 40 6.42 -8.94 21.21
C ASP A 40 5.80 -10.34 21.29
N LEU A 41 5.57 -10.95 20.13
CA LEU A 41 4.91 -12.25 19.98
C LEU A 41 5.85 -13.43 20.25
N ASN A 42 7.15 -13.21 20.46
CA ASN A 42 8.11 -14.29 20.71
C ASN A 42 7.70 -15.21 21.88
N GLY A 43 7.23 -14.63 22.98
CA GLY A 43 6.77 -15.41 24.13
C GLY A 43 5.56 -16.29 23.78
N GLN A 44 4.65 -15.79 22.95
CA GLN A 44 3.46 -16.53 22.51
C GLN A 44 3.81 -17.62 21.50
N ALA A 45 4.75 -17.36 20.60
CA ALA A 45 5.26 -18.36 19.68
C ALA A 45 5.95 -19.52 20.43
N LYS A 46 6.80 -19.22 21.42
CA LYS A 46 7.45 -20.23 22.28
C LYS A 46 6.45 -21.03 23.11
N ALA A 47 5.34 -20.41 23.53
CA ALA A 47 4.26 -21.07 24.25
C ALA A 47 3.34 -21.91 23.36
N GLY A 48 3.54 -21.92 22.04
CA GLY A 48 2.74 -22.68 21.08
C GLY A 48 1.39 -22.04 20.74
N ASN A 49 1.19 -20.76 21.06
CA ASN A 49 -0.05 -20.02 20.72
C ASN A 49 0.00 -19.40 19.32
N LEU A 50 1.17 -19.45 18.65
CA LEU A 50 1.41 -18.97 17.30
C LEU A 50 2.49 -19.83 16.64
N SER A 51 2.21 -20.35 15.44
CA SER A 51 3.16 -21.06 14.61
C SER A 51 3.96 -20.08 13.74
N LEU A 52 5.28 -20.32 13.65
CA LEU A 52 6.16 -19.69 12.65
C LEU A 52 6.59 -20.69 11.55
N LYS A 53 5.95 -21.87 11.51
CA LYS A 53 6.26 -22.92 10.55
C LYS A 53 5.35 -22.82 9.33
N GLY A 54 5.85 -23.25 8.18
CA GLY A 54 5.04 -23.35 6.96
C GLY A 54 4.86 -22.03 6.21
N PHE A 55 5.63 -20.98 6.55
CA PHE A 55 5.73 -19.78 5.73
C PHE A 55 6.50 -20.05 4.43
N ARG A 56 6.14 -19.29 3.40
CA ARG A 56 6.77 -19.31 2.07
C ARG A 56 7.91 -18.30 2.03
N ASN A 57 8.91 -18.54 1.19
CA ASN A 57 9.93 -17.56 0.81
C ASN A 57 10.66 -16.86 1.99
N GLY A 58 10.83 -17.54 3.13
CA GLY A 58 11.48 -16.97 4.31
C GLY A 58 10.66 -15.90 5.05
N LEU A 59 9.37 -15.78 4.74
CA LEU A 59 8.49 -14.76 5.31
C LEU A 59 8.34 -14.90 6.83
N GLU A 60 8.60 -16.06 7.43
CA GLU A 60 8.55 -16.23 8.90
C GLU A 60 9.46 -15.25 9.65
N LYS A 61 10.49 -14.70 8.99
CA LYS A 61 11.41 -13.72 9.57
C LYS A 61 11.02 -12.26 9.28
N ALA A 62 10.05 -12.01 8.42
CA ALA A 62 9.70 -10.67 7.98
C ALA A 62 9.14 -9.80 9.12
N GLY A 63 8.60 -10.42 10.17
CA GLY A 63 8.09 -9.74 11.36
C GLY A 63 9.12 -9.47 12.45
N ASP A 64 10.34 -10.00 12.33
CA ASP A 64 11.39 -9.84 13.34
C ASP A 64 12.12 -8.50 13.14
N ILE A 65 12.09 -7.67 14.18
CA ILE A 65 12.85 -6.42 14.24
C ILE A 65 13.72 -6.47 15.48
N ASP A 66 15.04 -6.53 15.26
CA ASP A 66 16.07 -6.56 16.29
C ASP A 66 15.83 -7.65 17.37
N GLY A 67 15.38 -8.83 16.93
CA GLY A 67 15.11 -9.99 17.77
C GLY A 67 13.73 -10.01 18.43
N LYS A 68 12.86 -9.03 18.13
CA LYS A 68 11.46 -8.99 18.59
C LYS A 68 10.51 -9.34 17.45
N LEU A 69 9.60 -10.28 17.68
CA LEU A 69 8.57 -10.62 16.70
C LEU A 69 7.41 -9.64 16.83
N LEU A 70 7.40 -8.59 16.00
CA LEU A 70 6.46 -7.47 16.11
C LEU A 70 5.27 -7.55 15.14
N GLY A 71 5.26 -8.55 14.26
CA GLY A 71 4.15 -8.83 13.38
C GLY A 71 4.28 -10.20 12.73
N VAL A 72 3.20 -10.66 12.10
CA VAL A 72 3.18 -11.90 11.32
C VAL A 72 2.66 -11.58 9.92
N PRO A 73 3.36 -11.99 8.86
CA PRO A 73 2.95 -11.69 7.50
C PRO A 73 1.68 -12.47 7.14
N VAL A 74 0.73 -11.80 6.48
CA VAL A 74 -0.51 -12.44 5.97
C VAL A 74 -0.47 -12.72 4.47
N GLY A 75 0.36 -11.98 3.74
CA GLY A 75 0.53 -12.15 2.31
C GLY A 75 1.65 -11.24 1.83
N ALA A 76 2.31 -11.66 0.75
CA ALA A 76 3.39 -10.91 0.14
C ALA A 76 2.96 -10.35 -1.21
N ASN A 77 3.59 -9.25 -1.60
CA ASN A 77 3.34 -8.51 -2.82
C ASN A 77 4.67 -8.06 -3.42
N THR A 78 4.69 -7.92 -4.74
CA THR A 78 5.74 -7.18 -5.42
C THR A 78 5.17 -6.05 -6.28
N PHE A 79 6.03 -5.11 -6.66
CA PHE A 79 5.64 -3.97 -7.48
C PHE A 79 5.48 -4.40 -8.94
N ALA A 80 4.53 -3.80 -9.65
CA ALA A 80 4.23 -4.11 -11.04
C ALA A 80 3.93 -2.85 -11.86
N LEU A 81 4.14 -2.94 -13.17
CA LEU A 81 3.45 -2.07 -14.10
C LEU A 81 2.04 -2.62 -14.35
N PHE A 82 1.02 -1.84 -14.05
CA PHE A 82 -0.34 -2.07 -14.50
C PHE A 82 -0.49 -1.42 -15.86
N TYR A 83 -1.05 -2.12 -16.84
CA TYR A 83 -1.28 -1.55 -18.16
C TYR A 83 -2.52 -2.10 -18.84
N ASN A 84 -3.06 -1.34 -19.78
CA ASN A 84 -4.09 -1.80 -20.70
C ASN A 84 -3.45 -2.44 -21.95
N PRO A 85 -3.51 -3.78 -22.11
CA PRO A 85 -2.82 -4.47 -23.19
C PRO A 85 -3.35 -4.11 -24.58
N ASP A 86 -4.64 -3.84 -24.72
CA ASP A 86 -5.24 -3.46 -26.00
C ASP A 86 -4.77 -2.08 -26.45
N VAL A 87 -4.68 -1.13 -25.52
CA VAL A 87 -4.18 0.22 -25.77
C VAL A 87 -2.70 0.20 -26.13
N PHE A 88 -1.89 -0.58 -25.40
CA PHE A 88 -0.46 -0.75 -25.70
C PHE A 88 -0.24 -1.40 -27.07
N LYS A 89 -0.98 -2.48 -27.36
CA LYS A 89 -0.94 -3.17 -28.65
C LYS A 89 -1.34 -2.25 -29.81
N LYS A 90 -2.42 -1.47 -29.67
CA LYS A 90 -2.85 -0.48 -30.67
C LYS A 90 -1.79 0.61 -30.91
N ALA A 91 -0.99 0.94 -29.90
CA ALA A 91 0.13 1.88 -30.01
C ALA A 91 1.42 1.26 -30.57
N GLY A 92 1.43 -0.05 -30.87
CA GLY A 92 2.63 -0.77 -31.30
C GLY A 92 3.68 -0.86 -30.20
N VAL A 93 3.24 -0.99 -28.95
CA VAL A 93 4.09 -1.15 -27.76
C VAL A 93 3.94 -2.58 -27.23
N THR A 94 5.08 -3.22 -26.99
CA THR A 94 5.18 -4.48 -26.25
C THR A 94 5.76 -4.20 -24.88
N VAL A 95 5.19 -4.79 -23.83
CA VAL A 95 5.77 -4.79 -22.48
C VAL A 95 6.52 -6.10 -22.32
N GLU A 96 7.83 -6.03 -22.10
CA GLU A 96 8.72 -7.20 -22.03
C GLU A 96 9.78 -7.04 -20.94
N ASP A 97 10.30 -8.18 -20.48
CA ASP A 97 11.35 -8.20 -19.46
C ASP A 97 12.61 -7.50 -19.96
N GLY A 98 13.31 -6.79 -19.08
CA GLY A 98 14.53 -6.07 -19.43
C GLY A 98 14.32 -4.77 -20.21
N TRP A 99 13.09 -4.31 -20.43
CA TRP A 99 12.86 -2.96 -20.95
C TRP A 99 13.36 -1.88 -19.98
N THR A 100 13.80 -0.76 -20.52
CA THR A 100 14.40 0.33 -19.75
C THR A 100 13.38 1.40 -19.40
N TRP A 101 13.72 2.27 -18.44
CA TRP A 101 12.94 3.47 -18.16
C TRP A 101 12.77 4.38 -19.40
N ASN A 102 13.74 4.37 -20.34
CA ASN A 102 13.59 5.12 -21.60
C ASN A 102 12.53 4.48 -22.49
N ASP A 103 12.51 3.14 -22.57
CA ASP A 103 11.50 2.40 -23.33
C ASP A 103 10.10 2.64 -22.75
N PHE A 104 9.97 2.67 -21.42
CA PHE A 104 8.73 3.02 -20.73
C PHE A 104 8.21 4.41 -21.11
N PHE A 105 9.04 5.45 -21.02
CA PHE A 105 8.57 6.80 -21.40
C PHE A 105 8.30 6.93 -22.91
N ALA A 106 9.07 6.23 -23.75
CA ALA A 106 8.80 6.17 -25.18
C ALA A 106 7.47 5.46 -25.48
N ALA A 107 7.16 4.37 -24.75
CA ALA A 107 5.89 3.68 -24.79
C ALA A 107 4.72 4.58 -24.37
N ALA A 108 4.86 5.30 -23.25
CA ALA A 108 3.85 6.25 -22.79
C ALA A 108 3.54 7.31 -23.85
N LYS A 109 4.58 7.84 -24.51
CA LYS A 109 4.43 8.80 -25.62
C LYS A 109 3.72 8.20 -26.84
N LYS A 110 4.07 6.97 -27.23
CA LYS A 110 3.39 6.25 -28.33
C LYS A 110 1.91 6.02 -28.03
N VAL A 111 1.60 5.60 -26.80
CA VAL A 111 0.22 5.40 -26.34
C VAL A 111 -0.57 6.69 -26.40
N ARG A 112 -0.04 7.78 -25.82
CA ARG A 112 -0.67 9.10 -25.88
C ARG A 112 -0.98 9.53 -27.32
N LYS A 113 -0.02 9.33 -28.24
CA LYS A 113 -0.18 9.68 -29.66
C LYS A 113 -1.21 8.80 -30.39
N SER A 114 -1.30 7.51 -30.06
CA SER A 114 -2.19 6.55 -30.72
C SER A 114 -3.63 6.63 -30.21
N ASP A 115 -3.80 6.82 -28.91
CA ASP A 115 -5.12 6.87 -28.28
C ASP A 115 -5.77 8.26 -28.37
N GLY A 116 -4.97 9.32 -28.16
CA GLY A 116 -5.42 10.71 -28.22
C GLY A 116 -6.23 11.19 -27.02
N THR A 117 -6.71 10.29 -26.14
CA THR A 117 -7.47 10.66 -24.93
C THR A 117 -6.73 10.30 -23.65
N LEU A 118 -6.31 9.05 -23.51
CA LEU A 118 -5.54 8.56 -22.37
C LEU A 118 -4.15 9.20 -22.36
N CYS A 119 -3.66 9.49 -21.17
CA CYS A 119 -2.22 9.62 -20.96
C CYS A 119 -1.58 8.24 -21.09
N GLY A 120 -0.34 8.19 -21.55
CA GLY A 120 0.41 6.93 -21.64
C GLY A 120 0.60 6.28 -20.28
N ALA A 121 0.91 7.10 -19.26
CA ALA A 121 1.10 6.63 -17.91
C ALA A 121 0.59 7.62 -16.85
N SER A 122 0.38 7.13 -15.64
CA SER A 122 0.25 7.95 -14.44
C SER A 122 1.60 8.58 -14.07
N ASP A 123 1.57 9.75 -13.43
CA ASP A 123 2.76 10.32 -12.82
C ASP A 123 3.02 9.66 -11.46
N ASN A 124 4.03 8.79 -11.39
CA ASN A 124 4.43 8.08 -10.18
C ASN A 124 5.75 8.62 -9.58
N ALA A 125 6.18 9.84 -9.95
CA ALA A 125 7.45 10.43 -9.50
C ALA A 125 7.62 10.52 -7.97
N ILE A 126 6.50 10.68 -7.25
CA ILE A 126 6.48 10.81 -5.79
C ILE A 126 6.29 9.46 -5.07
N VAL A 127 6.16 8.36 -5.80
CA VAL A 127 5.95 7.04 -5.21
C VAL A 127 7.29 6.51 -4.69
N MET A 128 7.49 6.65 -3.38
CA MET A 128 8.72 6.23 -2.68
C MET A 128 9.16 4.81 -3.06
N TYR A 129 8.25 3.83 -3.09
CA TYR A 129 8.58 2.45 -3.42
C TYR A 129 9.10 2.29 -4.85
N LEU A 130 8.56 3.05 -5.81
CA LEU A 130 9.06 3.03 -7.18
C LEU A 130 10.47 3.63 -7.27
N TYR A 131 10.71 4.72 -6.52
CA TYR A 131 12.03 5.33 -6.43
C TYR A 131 13.04 4.42 -5.72
N ASP A 132 12.63 3.67 -4.69
CA ASP A 132 13.47 2.67 -4.05
C ASP A 132 13.92 1.60 -5.05
N LEU A 133 13.01 1.08 -5.87
CA LEU A 133 13.35 0.14 -6.95
C LEU A 133 14.38 0.77 -7.90
N TYR A 134 14.15 2.01 -8.37
CA TYR A 134 15.12 2.74 -9.19
C TYR A 134 16.50 2.86 -8.52
N LEU A 135 16.56 3.21 -7.24
CA LEU A 135 17.81 3.30 -6.49
C LEU A 135 18.53 1.95 -6.42
N ARG A 136 17.79 0.86 -6.20
CA ARG A 136 18.32 -0.51 -6.14
C ARG A 136 18.93 -0.95 -7.45
N GLN A 137 18.33 -0.59 -8.58
CA GLN A 137 18.89 -0.82 -9.91
C GLN A 137 20.28 -0.18 -10.06
N ASN A 138 20.53 0.93 -9.33
CA ASN A 138 21.79 1.67 -9.32
C ASN A 138 22.70 1.34 -8.12
N GLY A 139 22.47 0.20 -7.43
CA GLY A 139 23.31 -0.22 -6.31
C GLY A 139 23.09 0.56 -5.01
N LYS A 140 22.04 1.39 -4.95
CA LYS A 140 21.60 2.13 -3.77
C LYS A 140 20.35 1.47 -3.16
N ALA A 141 19.75 2.12 -2.18
CA ALA A 141 18.43 1.80 -1.65
C ALA A 141 17.85 3.08 -1.05
N PHE A 142 16.54 3.15 -0.85
CA PHE A 142 15.94 4.33 -0.22
C PHE A 142 16.50 4.53 1.19
N PHE A 143 16.67 3.44 1.94
CA PHE A 143 17.30 3.42 3.25
C PHE A 143 18.53 2.54 3.29
N THR A 144 19.50 2.91 4.11
CA THR A 144 20.67 2.10 4.44
C THR A 144 20.38 1.18 5.64
N LYS A 145 21.25 0.19 5.87
CA LYS A 145 21.14 -0.71 7.03
C LYS A 145 21.24 0.02 8.38
N ASP A 146 21.94 1.15 8.43
CA ASP A 146 22.03 2.02 9.61
C ASP A 146 20.92 3.07 9.67
N SER A 147 19.79 2.83 8.99
CA SER A 147 18.57 3.63 9.12
C SER A 147 18.70 5.07 8.63
N LYS A 148 19.59 5.35 7.67
CA LYS A 148 19.75 6.65 7.00
C LYS A 148 19.19 6.61 5.58
N LEU A 149 19.05 7.79 4.94
CA LEU A 149 18.76 7.86 3.50
C LEU A 149 19.94 7.25 2.72
N GLY A 150 19.63 6.37 1.76
CA GLY A 150 20.63 5.71 0.90
C GLY A 150 20.85 6.40 -0.45
N PHE A 151 20.42 7.66 -0.58
CA PHE A 151 20.52 8.48 -1.79
C PHE A 151 20.86 9.93 -1.44
N THR A 152 21.34 10.69 -2.42
CA THR A 152 21.69 12.11 -2.31
C THR A 152 20.62 13.02 -2.94
N GLU A 153 20.74 14.33 -2.72
CA GLU A 153 19.90 15.32 -3.42
C GLU A 153 20.02 15.21 -4.95
N ASP A 154 21.22 14.93 -5.46
CA ASP A 154 21.45 14.75 -6.91
C ASP A 154 20.68 13.55 -7.46
N ASP A 155 20.66 12.41 -6.75
CA ASP A 155 19.91 11.22 -7.15
C ASP A 155 18.41 11.52 -7.27
N LEU A 156 17.88 12.28 -6.31
CA LEU A 156 16.46 12.64 -6.26
C LEU A 156 16.12 13.68 -7.34
N THR A 157 17.02 14.63 -7.55
CA THR A 157 16.90 15.65 -8.59
C THR A 157 16.93 15.03 -9.98
N GLU A 158 17.75 14.01 -10.20
CA GLU A 158 17.76 13.25 -11.45
C GLU A 158 16.42 12.54 -11.69
N TRP A 159 15.92 11.82 -10.67
CA TRP A 159 14.66 11.10 -10.74
C TRP A 159 13.48 12.04 -11.01
N TRP A 160 13.27 13.05 -10.16
CA TRP A 160 12.19 14.01 -10.33
C TRP A 160 12.35 14.84 -11.60
N GLY A 161 13.57 15.25 -11.94
CA GLY A 161 13.85 15.97 -13.18
C GLY A 161 13.48 15.15 -14.40
N ARG A 162 13.69 13.83 -14.38
CA ARG A 162 13.28 12.92 -15.46
C ARG A 162 11.76 12.88 -15.61
N TRP A 163 11.03 12.59 -14.54
CA TRP A 163 9.56 12.57 -14.58
C TRP A 163 8.98 13.93 -14.97
N GLN A 164 9.55 15.04 -14.47
CA GLN A 164 9.11 16.39 -14.81
C GLN A 164 9.29 16.71 -16.30
N ARG A 165 10.34 16.20 -16.97
CA ARG A 165 10.50 16.36 -18.42
C ARG A 165 9.36 15.69 -19.19
N HIS A 166 8.92 14.51 -18.76
CA HIS A 166 7.81 13.77 -19.37
C HIS A 166 6.42 14.32 -18.99
N ALA A 167 6.28 14.89 -17.79
CA ALA A 167 5.05 15.56 -17.38
C ALA A 167 4.76 16.83 -18.21
N LYS A 168 5.77 17.40 -18.88
CA LYS A 168 5.64 18.57 -19.77
C LYS A 168 5.16 18.23 -21.19
N THR A 169 5.11 16.96 -21.56
CA THR A 169 4.83 16.51 -22.93
C THR A 169 3.51 15.74 -23.10
N ASP A 170 2.61 15.88 -22.11
CA ASP A 170 1.24 15.32 -22.05
C ASP A 170 1.14 13.77 -22.02
N GLU A 171 2.24 13.02 -22.04
CA GLU A 171 2.20 11.56 -21.90
C GLU A 171 1.90 11.09 -20.47
N LEU A 172 2.09 11.94 -19.46
CA LEU A 172 1.78 11.63 -18.06
C LEU A 172 0.50 12.32 -17.61
N VAL A 173 -0.26 11.67 -16.73
CA VAL A 173 -1.44 12.29 -16.11
C VAL A 173 -1.01 13.51 -15.28
N PRO A 174 -1.56 14.71 -15.55
CA PRO A 174 -1.25 15.89 -14.74
C PRO A 174 -1.69 15.71 -13.29
N GLY A 175 -0.84 16.10 -12.33
CA GLY A 175 -1.11 15.95 -10.90
C GLY A 175 -2.47 16.51 -10.44
N LYS A 176 -2.91 17.65 -11.00
CA LYS A 176 -4.25 18.21 -10.72
C LYS A 176 -5.40 17.28 -11.13
N LYS A 177 -5.27 16.57 -12.26
CA LYS A 177 -6.29 15.61 -12.71
C LYS A 177 -6.29 14.37 -11.82
N SER A 178 -5.11 13.90 -11.42
CA SER A 178 -4.97 12.79 -10.47
C SER A 178 -5.64 13.13 -9.13
N GLU A 179 -5.45 14.34 -8.60
CA GLU A 179 -6.09 14.80 -7.37
C GLU A 179 -7.63 14.82 -7.49
N GLN A 180 -8.15 15.32 -8.62
CA GLN A 180 -9.58 15.39 -8.89
C GLN A 180 -10.24 14.00 -9.04
N ALA A 181 -9.47 12.98 -9.41
CA ALA A 181 -9.96 11.61 -9.58
C ALA A 181 -10.13 10.85 -8.26
N LYS A 182 -9.56 11.36 -7.15
CA LYS A 182 -9.65 10.68 -5.85
C LYS A 182 -11.12 10.48 -5.44
N PRO A 183 -11.45 9.30 -4.84
CA PRO A 183 -10.53 8.29 -4.30
C PRO A 183 -10.04 7.23 -5.31
N LYS A 184 -10.37 7.34 -6.60
CA LYS A 184 -9.86 6.42 -7.62
C LYS A 184 -8.40 6.70 -7.96
N ALA A 185 -7.66 5.64 -8.27
CA ALA A 185 -6.35 5.76 -8.92
C ALA A 185 -6.54 6.28 -10.37
N SER A 186 -5.49 6.87 -10.95
CA SER A 186 -5.57 7.45 -12.30
C SER A 186 -5.88 6.41 -13.36
N ILE A 187 -5.32 5.20 -13.25
CA ILE A 187 -5.65 4.09 -14.15
C ILE A 187 -7.11 3.61 -14.00
N SER A 188 -7.65 3.61 -12.77
CA SER A 188 -9.03 3.19 -12.48
C SER A 188 -10.08 4.27 -12.83
N ALA A 189 -9.63 5.51 -12.97
CA ALA A 189 -10.42 6.64 -13.45
C ALA A 189 -10.33 6.80 -14.98
N ASP A 190 -9.71 5.85 -15.68
CA ASP A 190 -9.49 5.87 -17.13
C ASP A 190 -8.77 7.16 -17.60
N LEU A 191 -7.81 7.65 -16.80
CA LEU A 191 -6.96 8.82 -17.15
C LEU A 191 -5.63 8.41 -17.78
N SER A 192 -5.13 7.21 -17.45
CA SER A 192 -3.87 6.67 -17.95
C SER A 192 -4.04 5.26 -18.49
N ALA A 193 -3.22 4.89 -19.46
CA ALA A 193 -3.13 3.52 -19.93
C ALA A 193 -2.23 2.62 -19.07
N SER A 194 -1.39 3.20 -18.20
CA SER A 194 -0.55 2.44 -17.27
C SER A 194 -0.24 3.17 -15.95
N GLU A 195 0.07 2.42 -14.89
CA GLU A 195 0.38 2.94 -13.55
C GLU A 195 1.24 1.93 -12.76
N PHE A 196 2.15 2.39 -11.92
CA PHE A 196 2.94 1.52 -11.05
C PHE A 196 2.36 1.42 -9.64
N THR A 197 2.17 0.19 -9.13
CA THR A 197 1.81 -0.06 -7.73
C THR A 197 2.06 -1.54 -7.35
N TRP A 198 1.68 -1.93 -6.13
CA TRP A 198 1.69 -3.33 -5.68
C TRP A 198 0.68 -4.18 -6.47
N ASP A 199 1.11 -5.35 -6.93
CA ASP A 199 0.35 -6.29 -7.77
C ASP A 199 -1.09 -6.61 -7.29
N ASN A 200 -1.32 -6.74 -5.98
CA ASN A 200 -2.64 -7.03 -5.43
C ASN A 200 -3.69 -5.95 -5.69
N PHE A 201 -3.27 -4.72 -6.02
CA PHE A 201 -4.20 -3.67 -6.42
C PHE A 201 -4.95 -4.02 -7.71
N LEU A 202 -4.55 -5.05 -8.47
CA LEU A 202 -5.28 -5.48 -9.66
C LEU A 202 -6.70 -5.91 -9.34
N VAL A 203 -6.91 -6.57 -8.19
CA VAL A 203 -8.25 -6.95 -7.72
C VAL A 203 -9.15 -5.73 -7.59
N ARG A 204 -8.62 -4.65 -7.00
CA ARG A 204 -9.35 -3.39 -6.82
C ARG A 204 -9.53 -2.66 -8.16
N PHE A 205 -8.45 -2.44 -8.90
CA PHE A 205 -8.49 -1.65 -10.13
C PHE A 205 -9.38 -2.29 -11.18
N ALA A 206 -9.29 -3.61 -11.39
CA ALA A 206 -10.15 -4.33 -12.32
C ALA A 206 -11.65 -4.28 -11.94
N ALA A 207 -11.98 -4.05 -10.67
CA ALA A 207 -13.37 -3.83 -10.23
C ALA A 207 -13.84 -2.37 -10.38
N GLU A 208 -12.91 -1.42 -10.47
CA GLU A 208 -13.19 0.03 -10.53
C GLU A 208 -13.19 0.60 -11.96
N THR A 209 -12.56 -0.08 -12.92
CA THR A 209 -12.56 0.26 -14.36
C THR A 209 -13.32 -0.77 -15.21
N LYS A 210 -13.75 -0.35 -16.40
CA LYS A 210 -14.29 -1.24 -17.44
C LYS A 210 -13.22 -1.74 -18.41
N THR A 211 -12.00 -1.21 -18.31
CA THR A 211 -10.89 -1.58 -19.19
C THR A 211 -10.21 -2.85 -18.71
N THR A 212 -9.68 -3.63 -19.65
CA THR A 212 -8.85 -4.78 -19.32
C THR A 212 -7.50 -4.27 -18.82
N LEU A 213 -7.09 -4.78 -17.66
CA LEU A 213 -5.77 -4.54 -17.09
C LEU A 213 -4.96 -5.83 -17.03
N ASP A 214 -3.66 -5.69 -17.22
CA ASP A 214 -2.66 -6.72 -16.98
C ASP A 214 -1.45 -6.19 -16.21
N LEU A 215 -0.62 -7.12 -15.74
CA LEU A 215 0.62 -6.81 -15.03
C LEU A 215 1.81 -7.04 -15.95
N GLY A 216 2.79 -6.14 -15.87
CA GLY A 216 4.04 -6.22 -16.59
C GLY A 216 5.23 -5.90 -15.69
N PRO A 217 6.44 -6.30 -16.11
CA PRO A 217 7.68 -6.04 -15.39
C PRO A 217 7.91 -4.54 -15.20
N ILE A 218 8.51 -4.19 -14.06
CA ILE A 218 9.00 -2.83 -13.85
C ILE A 218 10.20 -2.54 -14.78
N PRO A 219 10.35 -1.32 -15.32
CA PRO A 219 11.51 -0.97 -16.12
C PRO A 219 12.80 -1.01 -15.31
N THR A 220 13.91 -1.22 -16.02
CA THR A 220 15.27 -1.26 -15.48
C THR A 220 16.10 -0.07 -15.94
N THR A 221 17.26 0.15 -15.33
CA THR A 221 18.25 1.13 -15.82
C THR A 221 19.11 0.57 -16.95
N ASP A 222 19.41 -0.73 -16.94
CA ASP A 222 20.42 -1.36 -17.79
C ASP A 222 19.96 -2.64 -18.52
N GLY A 223 18.68 -2.97 -18.41
CA GLY A 223 18.09 -4.19 -18.95
C GLY A 223 18.29 -5.45 -18.12
N LYS A 224 18.85 -5.35 -16.90
CA LYS A 224 19.26 -6.53 -16.12
C LYS A 224 18.64 -6.58 -14.75
N ARG A 225 18.89 -5.56 -13.92
CA ARG A 225 18.47 -5.57 -12.51
C ARG A 225 17.15 -4.83 -12.37
N THR A 226 16.13 -5.46 -11.80
CA THR A 226 14.84 -4.80 -11.51
C THR A 226 14.83 -4.16 -10.13
N GLY A 227 15.61 -4.70 -9.18
CA GLY A 227 15.61 -4.26 -7.79
C GLY A 227 14.37 -4.70 -7.01
N GLN A 228 13.55 -5.60 -7.58
CA GLN A 228 12.31 -6.08 -6.97
C GLN A 228 12.55 -6.79 -5.64
N TYR A 229 11.51 -6.78 -4.80
CA TYR A 229 11.49 -7.46 -3.52
C TYR A 229 10.05 -7.74 -3.12
N LEU A 230 9.88 -8.72 -2.23
CA LEU A 230 8.60 -8.95 -1.58
C LEU A 230 8.43 -8.04 -0.37
N SER A 231 7.30 -7.35 -0.32
CA SER A 231 6.81 -6.66 0.87
C SER A 231 5.55 -7.34 1.37
N SER A 232 5.32 -7.31 2.68
CA SER A 232 4.19 -7.98 3.30
C SER A 232 3.33 -7.02 4.10
N LEU A 233 2.03 -7.23 4.00
CA LEU A 233 1.09 -6.80 5.04
C LEU A 233 1.30 -7.67 6.28
N MET A 234 1.18 -7.06 7.45
CA MET A 234 1.46 -7.68 8.74
C MET A 234 0.23 -7.63 9.62
N LEU A 235 -0.01 -8.67 10.43
CA LEU A 235 -0.84 -8.56 11.61
C LEU A 235 0.06 -8.38 12.84
N SER A 236 -0.24 -7.36 13.63
CA SER A 236 0.47 -7.07 14.87
C SER A 236 -0.51 -7.04 16.05
N GLY A 237 -0.03 -7.48 17.21
CA GLY A 237 -0.74 -7.29 18.47
C GLY A 237 -0.43 -5.92 19.09
N SER A 238 -1.37 -5.31 19.79
CA SER A 238 -1.10 -4.13 20.60
C SER A 238 -0.32 -4.51 21.87
N ALA A 239 0.72 -3.74 22.21
CA ALA A 239 1.42 -3.89 23.49
C ALA A 239 0.52 -3.68 24.72
N ARG A 240 -0.66 -3.07 24.54
CA ARG A 240 -1.65 -2.82 25.59
C ARG A 240 -2.76 -3.87 25.66
N ALA A 241 -2.72 -4.88 24.80
CA ALA A 241 -3.72 -5.94 24.78
C ALA A 241 -3.75 -6.66 26.13
N GLN A 242 -4.95 -6.79 26.71
CA GLN A 242 -5.14 -7.50 27.98
C GLN A 242 -5.17 -9.03 27.79
N HIS A 243 -5.21 -9.49 26.54
CA HIS A 243 -5.39 -10.88 26.14
C HIS A 243 -4.30 -11.32 25.13
N PRO A 244 -3.01 -11.29 25.51
CA PRO A 244 -1.91 -11.54 24.58
C PRO A 244 -1.89 -12.97 24.00
N LYS A 245 -2.45 -13.94 24.71
CA LYS A 245 -2.61 -15.31 24.22
C LYS A 245 -3.64 -15.38 23.10
N GLU A 246 -4.82 -14.82 23.31
CA GLU A 246 -5.92 -14.80 22.34
C GLU A 246 -5.55 -13.97 21.12
N VAL A 247 -4.79 -12.89 21.29
CA VAL A 247 -4.18 -12.11 20.20
C VAL A 247 -3.31 -13.01 19.32
N ALA A 248 -2.40 -13.77 19.90
CA ALA A 248 -1.51 -14.66 19.16
C ALA A 248 -2.29 -15.79 18.45
N GLN A 249 -3.25 -16.41 19.13
CA GLN A 249 -4.10 -17.47 18.55
C GLN A 249 -4.95 -16.95 17.38
N PHE A 250 -5.46 -15.72 17.47
CA PHE A 250 -6.18 -15.10 16.37
C PHE A 250 -5.27 -14.81 15.18
N ILE A 251 -4.06 -14.30 15.43
CA ILE A 251 -3.07 -14.09 14.36
C ILE A 251 -2.69 -15.42 13.70
N ASP A 252 -2.48 -16.48 14.49
CA ASP A 252 -2.20 -17.84 14.00
C ASP A 252 -3.32 -18.35 13.07
N PHE A 253 -4.57 -18.31 13.54
CA PHE A 253 -5.75 -18.63 12.73
C PHE A 253 -5.78 -17.84 11.42
N MET A 254 -5.61 -16.52 11.48
CA MET A 254 -5.65 -15.65 10.29
C MET A 254 -4.55 -15.96 9.27
N THR A 255 -3.44 -16.57 9.69
CA THR A 255 -2.26 -16.80 8.87
C THR A 255 -2.09 -18.24 8.41
N HIS A 256 -2.66 -19.21 9.13
CA HIS A 256 -2.47 -20.63 8.84
C HIS A 256 -3.75 -21.36 8.43
N ASP A 257 -4.93 -20.85 8.77
CA ASP A 257 -6.18 -21.54 8.46
C ASP A 257 -6.47 -21.52 6.94
N PRO A 258 -6.60 -22.69 6.29
CA PRO A 258 -6.92 -22.80 4.86
C PRO A 258 -8.17 -22.04 4.41
N GLU A 259 -9.24 -22.05 5.22
CA GLU A 259 -10.50 -21.36 4.88
C GLU A 259 -10.29 -19.84 4.87
N VAL A 260 -9.43 -19.31 5.73
CA VAL A 260 -9.03 -17.89 5.66
C VAL A 260 -8.33 -17.59 4.34
N GLY A 261 -7.46 -18.48 3.87
CA GLY A 261 -6.82 -18.36 2.55
C GLY A 261 -7.83 -18.34 1.41
N GLU A 262 -8.81 -19.25 1.43
CA GLU A 262 -9.89 -19.31 0.43
C GLU A 262 -10.77 -18.05 0.41
N VAL A 263 -11.10 -17.53 1.60
CA VAL A 263 -11.94 -16.33 1.73
C VAL A 263 -11.20 -15.07 1.32
N MET A 264 -9.92 -14.95 1.66
CA MET A 264 -9.13 -13.74 1.40
C MET A 264 -8.61 -13.68 -0.04
N GLY A 265 -8.36 -14.83 -0.67
CA GLY A 265 -7.70 -14.89 -1.97
C GLY A 265 -6.42 -14.05 -1.97
N TYR A 266 -6.19 -13.27 -3.03
CA TYR A 266 -5.00 -12.40 -3.14
C TYR A 266 -5.26 -10.94 -2.75
N ASN A 267 -6.35 -10.64 -2.03
CA ASN A 267 -6.65 -9.27 -1.60
C ASN A 267 -5.52 -8.64 -0.75
N ARG A 268 -4.83 -9.48 0.03
CA ARG A 268 -3.69 -9.09 0.89
C ARG A 268 -2.34 -9.53 0.34
N GLY A 269 -2.27 -9.79 -0.97
CA GLY A 269 -1.15 -10.45 -1.62
C GLY A 269 -1.26 -11.95 -1.60
N ILE A 270 -0.27 -12.59 -2.22
CA ILE A 270 -0.23 -14.05 -2.29
C ILE A 270 -0.02 -14.59 -0.85
N PRO A 271 -0.83 -15.57 -0.40
CA PRO A 271 -0.79 -16.05 0.98
C PRO A 271 0.62 -16.40 1.47
N ALA A 272 0.92 -15.95 2.69
CA ALA A 272 2.24 -16.08 3.27
C ALA A 272 2.60 -17.51 3.71
N THR A 273 1.60 -18.37 3.92
CA THR A 273 1.80 -19.77 4.36
C THR A 273 1.43 -20.78 3.27
N ASN A 274 2.09 -21.94 3.30
CA ASN A 274 1.84 -23.05 2.39
C ASN A 274 0.40 -23.55 2.52
N SER A 275 -0.15 -23.64 3.73
CA SER A 275 -1.52 -24.13 3.94
C SER A 275 -2.57 -23.27 3.23
N GLN A 276 -2.45 -21.95 3.34
CA GLN A 276 -3.37 -21.03 2.67
C GLN A 276 -3.11 -20.95 1.17
N TYR A 277 -1.85 -20.98 0.76
CA TYR A 277 -1.47 -21.00 -0.66
C TYR A 277 -1.99 -22.25 -1.38
N ASP A 278 -1.84 -23.43 -0.75
CA ASP A 278 -2.26 -24.71 -1.32
C ASP A 278 -3.79 -24.90 -1.27
N ALA A 279 -4.50 -24.19 -0.39
CA ALA A 279 -5.96 -24.22 -0.33
C ALA A 279 -6.59 -23.36 -1.43
N TYR A 280 -5.98 -22.21 -1.75
CA TYR A 280 -6.52 -21.30 -2.75
C TYR A 280 -6.08 -21.68 -4.18
N ARG A 281 -7.02 -21.70 -5.12
CA ARG A 281 -6.74 -21.87 -6.55
C ARG A 281 -7.05 -20.56 -7.26
N PRO A 282 -6.05 -19.76 -7.64
CA PRO A 282 -6.30 -18.44 -8.21
C PRO A 282 -7.01 -18.53 -9.56
N GLN A 283 -8.00 -17.66 -9.76
CA GLN A 283 -8.77 -17.56 -11.00
C GLN A 283 -8.90 -16.09 -11.41
N GLY A 284 -9.18 -15.84 -12.69
CA GLY A 284 -9.41 -14.49 -13.20
C GLY A 284 -8.24 -13.55 -12.89
N VAL A 285 -8.52 -12.47 -12.17
CA VAL A 285 -7.52 -11.46 -11.76
C VAL A 285 -6.43 -12.06 -10.87
N ASP A 286 -6.77 -12.94 -9.93
CA ASP A 286 -5.80 -13.55 -9.02
C ASP A 286 -4.85 -14.48 -9.78
N ALA A 287 -5.31 -15.10 -10.89
CA ALA A 287 -4.45 -15.91 -11.74
C ALA A 287 -3.40 -15.06 -12.49
N LYS A 288 -3.73 -13.81 -12.84
CA LYS A 288 -2.78 -12.87 -13.44
C LYS A 288 -1.71 -12.45 -12.43
N ILE A 289 -2.11 -12.15 -11.19
CA ILE A 289 -1.18 -11.85 -10.09
C ILE A 289 -0.25 -13.04 -9.84
N ALA A 290 -0.80 -14.27 -9.75
CA ALA A 290 0.00 -15.48 -9.57
C ALA A 290 1.03 -15.68 -10.68
N ALA A 291 0.61 -15.46 -11.94
CA ALA A 291 1.48 -15.58 -13.09
C ALA A 291 2.61 -14.54 -13.08
N TYR A 292 2.29 -13.30 -12.73
CA TYR A 292 3.25 -12.21 -12.62
C TYR A 292 4.28 -12.44 -11.50
N GLU A 293 3.85 -12.76 -10.27
CA GLU A 293 4.80 -13.03 -9.19
C GLU A 293 5.71 -14.23 -9.53
N LYS A 294 5.16 -15.25 -10.22
CA LYS A 294 5.97 -16.37 -10.72
C LYS A 294 7.02 -15.89 -11.73
N SER A 295 6.68 -15.01 -12.67
CA SER A 295 7.62 -14.55 -13.69
C SER A 295 8.78 -13.74 -13.10
N VAL A 296 8.54 -12.97 -12.04
CA VAL A 296 9.58 -12.13 -11.42
C VAL A 296 10.30 -12.81 -10.24
N SER A 297 9.91 -14.03 -9.87
CA SER A 297 10.40 -14.72 -8.67
C SER A 297 11.93 -14.91 -8.62
N ALA A 298 12.57 -15.06 -9.78
CA ALA A 298 14.03 -15.20 -9.88
C ALA A 298 14.80 -13.87 -9.66
N GLU A 299 14.12 -12.74 -9.71
CA GLU A 299 14.70 -11.39 -9.59
C GLU A 299 14.53 -10.78 -8.20
N LEU A 300 13.78 -11.46 -7.33
CA LEU A 300 13.46 -10.95 -6.00
C LEU A 300 14.71 -10.90 -5.11
N GLU A 301 15.00 -9.71 -4.63
CA GLU A 301 16.06 -9.43 -3.69
C GLU A 301 15.50 -9.24 -2.27
N PRO A 302 16.32 -9.38 -1.22
CA PRO A 302 15.92 -9.03 0.14
C PRO A 302 15.46 -7.57 0.25
N ILE A 303 14.40 -7.31 1.01
CA ILE A 303 13.96 -5.94 1.34
C ILE A 303 14.91 -5.29 2.35
N THR A 304 15.16 -3.98 2.22
CA THR A 304 15.89 -3.22 3.24
C THR A 304 14.93 -2.75 4.33
N PRO A 305 15.24 -2.94 5.64
CA PRO A 305 14.39 -2.44 6.71
C PRO A 305 14.20 -0.92 6.67
N HIS A 306 12.97 -0.45 6.84
CA HIS A 306 12.67 0.98 6.94
C HIS A 306 12.99 1.50 8.35
N PRO A 307 13.60 2.70 8.48
CA PRO A 307 13.84 3.33 9.77
C PRO A 307 12.54 3.82 10.41
N ALA A 308 12.54 4.05 11.72
CA ALA A 308 11.40 4.66 12.39
C ALA A 308 11.14 6.08 11.87
N GLY A 309 9.88 6.40 11.55
CA GLY A 309 9.47 7.72 11.04
C GLY A 309 9.52 7.88 9.52
N ALA A 310 9.98 6.88 8.78
CA ALA A 310 10.02 6.85 7.31
C ALA A 310 8.67 6.65 6.62
N ASP A 311 7.55 6.61 7.35
CA ASP A 311 6.25 6.24 6.82
C ASP A 311 5.44 7.40 6.23
N ASN A 312 5.88 8.64 6.46
CA ASN A 312 5.21 9.82 5.90
C ASN A 312 5.57 10.11 4.43
N THR A 313 6.43 9.30 3.81
CA THR A 313 6.85 9.43 2.40
C THR A 313 5.88 8.78 1.41
N GLY A 314 4.84 8.07 1.89
CA GLY A 314 3.85 7.37 1.06
C GLY A 314 2.45 8.02 1.03
N GLY A 315 2.24 9.13 1.73
CA GLY A 315 1.00 9.92 1.69
C GLY A 315 1.17 11.18 0.82
N PRO A 316 0.08 11.87 0.42
CA PRO A 316 0.17 13.07 -0.39
C PRO A 316 0.98 14.15 0.34
N GLY A 317 2.20 14.39 -0.13
CA GLY A 317 2.88 15.69 -0.20
C GLY A 317 3.28 16.44 1.07
N ASP A 318 2.72 16.20 2.25
CA ASP A 318 2.70 17.32 3.24
C ASP A 318 3.79 17.31 4.32
N SER A 319 4.43 16.19 4.69
CA SER A 319 5.32 16.22 5.86
C SER A 319 6.78 16.54 5.58
N LEU A 320 7.34 16.11 4.44
CA LEU A 320 8.75 16.41 4.10
C LEU A 320 8.92 17.84 3.55
N LEU A 321 7.90 18.37 2.87
CA LEU A 321 7.89 19.75 2.37
C LEU A 321 7.71 20.78 3.50
N ALA A 322 7.02 20.43 4.59
CA ALA A 322 6.87 21.33 5.73
C ALA A 322 8.20 21.60 6.45
N ASP A 323 9.03 20.58 6.64
CA ASP A 323 10.32 20.72 7.31
C ASP A 323 11.37 21.40 6.40
N ALA A 324 11.38 21.11 5.10
CA ALA A 324 12.26 21.79 4.14
C ALA A 324 11.90 23.28 3.93
N ALA A 325 10.63 23.66 4.09
CA ALA A 325 10.20 25.06 4.04
C ALA A 325 10.51 25.83 5.34
N ALA A 326 10.64 25.13 6.47
CA ALA A 326 10.95 25.72 7.77
C ALA A 326 12.45 26.04 7.94
N ASP A 327 13.33 25.38 7.18
CA ASP A 327 14.79 25.45 7.36
C ASP A 327 15.49 26.42 6.39
N ARG A 328 14.84 27.54 6.04
CA ARG A 328 15.54 28.66 5.37
C ARG A 328 16.19 29.57 6.42
N PRO A 329 17.53 29.69 6.45
CA PRO A 329 18.19 30.68 7.27
C PRO A 329 18.16 32.04 6.57
N GLY A 330 17.41 32.98 7.14
CA GLY A 330 17.58 34.41 6.88
C GLY A 330 16.40 35.11 6.22
N GLY A 331 15.81 36.08 6.93
CA GLY A 331 15.06 37.17 6.29
C GLY A 331 13.76 37.63 6.96
N GLY A 332 13.84 38.22 8.17
CA GLY A 332 13.00 39.34 8.60
C GLY A 332 11.47 39.12 8.76
N ARG A 333 11.01 39.02 10.02
CA ARG A 333 9.61 39.31 10.36
C ARG A 333 9.32 40.82 10.16
N PRO A 334 8.25 41.23 9.46
CA PRO A 334 7.75 42.58 9.63
C PRO A 334 6.99 42.67 10.95
N ARG A 335 7.40 43.63 11.78
CA ARG A 335 6.67 44.07 12.98
C ARG A 335 5.31 44.64 12.56
N GLY A 336 4.35 44.51 13.47
CA GLY A 336 2.96 44.87 13.24
C GLY A 336 2.69 46.36 13.04
N LEU A 337 1.49 46.62 12.54
CA LEU A 337 0.82 47.90 12.66
C LEU A 337 -0.61 47.65 13.13
N CYS A 338 -0.89 48.18 14.31
CA CYS A 338 -2.22 48.36 14.84
C CYS A 338 -3.03 49.30 13.93
N GLY A 339 -4.30 48.97 13.69
CA GLY A 339 -5.31 49.87 13.15
C GLY A 339 -6.70 49.44 13.62
N ARG A 340 -7.28 50.20 14.56
CA ARG A 340 -8.64 50.03 15.09
C ARG A 340 -9.69 50.50 14.08
N GLY A 341 -10.86 49.85 14.07
CA GLY A 341 -12.12 50.50 13.70
C GLY A 341 -13.25 49.59 13.20
N GLY A 342 -14.29 49.38 14.04
CA GLY A 342 -15.69 49.49 13.60
C GLY A 342 -16.56 48.25 13.30
N ALA A 343 -17.23 47.75 14.36
CA ALA A 343 -18.64 47.29 14.43
C ALA A 343 -19.14 45.94 13.81
N PRO A 344 -20.19 45.30 14.39
CA PRO A 344 -20.43 43.85 14.28
C PRO A 344 -21.80 43.40 13.69
N GLY A 345 -21.84 42.16 13.18
CA GLY A 345 -23.03 41.28 13.08
C GLY A 345 -23.39 40.78 11.66
N PRO A 346 -24.22 39.72 11.49
CA PRO A 346 -24.83 38.83 12.50
C PRO A 346 -24.53 37.31 12.29
N ARG A 347 -24.89 36.54 13.33
CA ARG A 347 -24.84 35.07 13.41
C ARG A 347 -25.87 34.44 12.47
N LEU A 348 -25.49 33.36 11.77
CA LEU A 348 -26.42 32.45 11.11
C LEU A 348 -26.69 31.22 11.98
N THR A 349 -27.98 31.02 12.25
CA THR A 349 -28.61 29.94 13.00
C THR A 349 -28.64 28.63 12.21
N ARG A 350 -28.53 27.50 12.94
CA ARG A 350 -28.71 26.13 12.44
C ARG A 350 -30.18 25.90 12.03
N VAL A 351 -30.38 25.26 10.89
CA VAL A 351 -31.67 24.69 10.43
C VAL A 351 -31.61 23.16 10.60
N PRO A 352 -32.65 22.49 11.15
CA PRO A 352 -32.70 21.03 11.23
C PRO A 352 -33.30 20.39 9.96
N PRO A 353 -33.00 19.12 9.63
CA PRO A 353 -33.60 18.46 8.47
C PRO A 353 -34.93 17.78 8.81
N ALA A 354 -35.86 17.79 7.85
CA ALA A 354 -37.09 17.00 7.82
C ALA A 354 -37.00 15.86 6.77
N PRO A 355 -37.84 14.80 6.85
CA PRO A 355 -37.48 13.45 6.39
C PRO A 355 -38.11 13.02 5.05
N GLY A 356 -37.40 12.10 4.36
CA GLY A 356 -37.98 10.93 3.69
C GLY A 356 -38.44 11.05 2.23
N ALA A 357 -37.73 10.35 1.33
CA ALA A 357 -38.33 9.55 0.25
C ALA A 357 -37.30 8.51 -0.26
N MET A 358 -37.68 7.24 -0.17
CA MET A 358 -36.96 6.07 -0.70
C MET A 358 -37.14 5.95 -2.22
N GLY A 359 -36.16 5.34 -2.89
CA GLY A 359 -36.22 4.99 -4.32
C GLY A 359 -34.93 4.32 -4.80
N ASP A 360 -34.76 3.05 -4.41
CA ASP A 360 -33.98 1.93 -4.95
C ASP A 360 -32.84 2.11 -5.99
N GLY A 361 -31.71 1.43 -5.70
CA GLY A 361 -31.09 0.55 -6.70
C GLY A 361 -29.59 0.72 -6.99
N CYS A 362 -28.69 0.43 -6.04
CA CYS A 362 -27.29 0.09 -6.33
C CYS A 362 -26.76 -0.91 -5.28
N PRO A 363 -26.16 -2.06 -5.64
CA PRO A 363 -25.77 -3.07 -4.67
C PRO A 363 -24.54 -2.61 -3.87
N ASP A 364 -24.77 -2.38 -2.58
CA ASP A 364 -23.78 -1.92 -1.61
C ASP A 364 -22.80 -3.05 -1.21
N ALA A 365 -21.51 -2.71 -1.17
CA ALA A 365 -20.37 -3.58 -0.85
C ALA A 365 -20.41 -4.16 0.58
N THR A 366 -21.39 -3.75 1.39
CA THR A 366 -21.70 -4.31 2.71
C THR A 366 -22.28 -5.73 2.66
N THR A 367 -22.79 -6.16 1.51
CA THR A 367 -23.50 -7.45 1.37
C THR A 367 -22.55 -8.66 1.32
N SER A 368 -21.35 -8.50 0.73
CA SER A 368 -20.33 -9.56 0.75
C SER A 368 -19.79 -9.80 2.17
N TRP A 369 -19.70 -8.73 2.97
CA TRP A 369 -19.20 -8.77 4.33
C TRP A 369 -20.18 -9.40 5.33
N LYS A 370 -21.49 -9.20 5.15
CA LYS A 370 -22.51 -9.91 5.96
C LYS A 370 -22.53 -11.41 5.68
N ARG A 371 -22.27 -11.83 4.44
CA ARG A 371 -22.13 -13.27 4.10
C ARG A 371 -20.86 -13.88 4.69
N SER A 372 -19.71 -13.21 4.59
CA SER A 372 -18.44 -13.73 5.14
C SER A 372 -18.44 -13.78 6.67
N SER A 373 -18.94 -12.74 7.34
CA SER A 373 -19.05 -12.74 8.82
C SER A 373 -20.03 -13.78 9.37
N SER A 374 -21.05 -14.17 8.59
CA SER A 374 -21.97 -15.25 8.97
C SER A 374 -21.36 -16.65 8.89
N LYS A 375 -20.39 -16.87 7.99
CA LYS A 375 -19.62 -18.12 7.92
C LYS A 375 -18.62 -18.22 9.07
N VAL A 376 -17.86 -17.15 9.32
CA VAL A 376 -16.88 -17.11 10.43
C VAL A 376 -17.54 -17.27 11.81
N ARG A 377 -18.77 -16.74 12.00
CA ARG A 377 -19.52 -16.95 13.25
C ARG A 377 -19.97 -18.40 13.48
N ARG A 378 -20.09 -19.25 12.44
CA ARG A 378 -20.51 -20.65 12.63
C ARG A 378 -19.43 -21.52 13.27
N CYS A 379 -18.15 -21.11 13.20
CA CYS A 379 -17.04 -21.81 13.84
C CYS A 379 -16.92 -21.53 15.34
N TRP A 380 -17.62 -20.49 15.85
CA TRP A 380 -17.72 -20.18 17.27
C TRP A 380 -19.14 -20.47 17.75
N GLY A 381 -19.35 -21.66 18.34
CA GLY A 381 -20.57 -21.99 19.05
C GLY A 381 -20.84 -21.01 20.21
N PRO A 382 -22.10 -20.78 20.60
CA PRO A 382 -22.41 -19.83 21.66
C PRO A 382 -21.78 -20.30 22.98
N ALA A 383 -20.99 -19.42 23.60
CA ALA A 383 -20.47 -19.61 24.95
C ALA A 383 -21.65 -19.93 25.87
N SER A 384 -21.56 -21.11 26.50
CA SER A 384 -22.55 -21.63 27.43
C SER A 384 -22.72 -20.66 28.60
N ARG A 385 -23.94 -20.15 28.78
CA ARG A 385 -24.36 -19.61 30.08
C ARG A 385 -24.46 -20.80 31.03
N ARG A 386 -23.64 -20.82 32.08
CA ARG A 386 -23.93 -21.60 33.30
C ARG A 386 -24.52 -20.68 34.37
N PRO A 387 -25.45 -21.19 35.20
CA PRO A 387 -26.24 -20.39 36.12
C PRO A 387 -25.52 -20.22 37.46
N GLY A 388 -25.76 -19.06 38.07
CA GLY A 388 -25.41 -18.68 39.43
C GLY A 388 -26.16 -17.39 39.77
#